data_AF-A0ABD0V0Q0-F1
#
_entry.id   AF-A0ABD0V0Q0-F1
#
_cell.length_a   1.000
_cell.length_b   1.000
_cell.length_c   1.000
_cell.angle_alpha   90.00
_cell.angle_beta   90.00
_cell.angle_gamma   90.00
#
_symmetry.space_group_name_H-M   'P 1'
#
loop_
_entity.id
_entity.type
_entity.pdbx_description
1 polymer ?
#
loop_
_entity_poly.entity_id
_entity_poly.type
_entity_poly.pdbx_seq_one_letter_code
_entity_poly.pdbx_strand_id
1 'polypeptide(L)'
;MELGYGLEASGRPFIWVVKEVEERRVLGVEEWMKKFETRVEGRGMVIRGWVPQTLMLGHVAVGGFVTHCGWNSTLEAIAAGVVMATWPHLYDQFFNEQLVVDVLKIGVAVDIEEPKLHDIWNDNEMAVKVKREEVEKVLERLMGGGEEGDERRERAKELKEKARMAMEEGGSSWKGLQDAINYALESRKKMQ
;
A
#
# COMPACT_ATOMS: atom_id res chain seq x y z
N MET A 1 10.32 13.31 5.16
CA MET A 1 10.15 14.59 4.45
C MET A 1 10.04 14.38 2.93
N GLU A 2 10.92 13.56 2.33
CA GLU A 2 10.91 13.29 0.87
C GLU A 2 9.54 12.85 0.31
N LEU A 3 8.82 11.95 0.99
CA LEU A 3 7.44 11.58 0.62
C LEU A 3 6.52 12.80 0.51
N GLY A 4 6.51 13.68 1.51
CA GLY A 4 5.66 14.87 1.46
C GLY A 4 6.09 15.86 0.38
N TYR A 5 7.39 16.06 0.14
CA TYR A 5 7.82 16.87 -1.01
C TYR A 5 7.38 16.27 -2.35
N GLY A 6 7.43 14.95 -2.52
CA GLY A 6 6.94 14.28 -3.72
C GLY A 6 5.43 14.39 -3.89
N LEU A 7 4.66 14.24 -2.81
CA LEU A 7 3.21 14.48 -2.80
C LEU A 7 2.89 15.94 -3.16
N GLU A 8 3.65 16.89 -2.62
CA GLU A 8 3.52 18.30 -2.93
C GLU A 8 3.75 18.56 -4.42
N ALA A 9 4.86 18.08 -4.97
CA ALA A 9 5.26 18.28 -6.37
C ALA A 9 4.30 17.60 -7.35
N SER A 10 3.75 16.44 -7.01
CA SER A 10 2.83 15.69 -7.88
C SER A 10 1.56 16.48 -8.26
N GLY A 11 1.19 17.51 -7.48
CA GLY A 11 -0.04 18.28 -7.69
C GLY A 11 -1.35 17.51 -7.49
N ARG A 12 -1.28 16.21 -7.13
CA ARG A 12 -2.45 15.34 -7.01
C ARG A 12 -3.13 15.47 -5.64
N PRO A 13 -4.45 15.19 -5.54
CA PRO A 13 -5.11 15.06 -4.25
C PRO A 13 -4.57 13.85 -3.48
N PHE A 14 -4.39 13.98 -2.17
CA PHE A 14 -3.89 12.88 -1.35
C PHE A 14 -4.42 12.94 0.09
N ILE A 15 -4.42 11.76 0.73
CA ILE A 15 -4.55 11.62 2.17
C ILE A 15 -3.27 10.95 2.66
N TRP A 16 -2.57 11.60 3.57
CA TRP A 16 -1.34 11.08 4.14
C TRP A 16 -1.52 10.81 5.64
N VAL A 17 -1.44 9.54 6.02
CA VAL A 17 -1.53 9.11 7.42
C VAL A 17 -0.13 9.08 8.02
N VAL A 18 0.09 9.86 9.08
CA VAL A 18 1.38 9.98 9.76
C VAL A 18 1.23 9.50 11.20
N LYS A 19 2.17 8.66 11.66
CA LYS A 19 2.21 8.25 13.07
C LYS A 19 2.80 9.39 13.90
N GLU A 20 2.05 9.89 14.88
CA GLU A 20 2.50 11.01 15.74
C GLU A 20 3.86 10.77 16.41
N VAL A 21 4.15 9.52 16.77
CA VAL A 21 5.42 9.13 17.40
C VAL A 21 6.60 9.37 16.45
N GLU A 22 6.41 9.22 15.14
CA GLU A 22 7.45 9.46 14.13
C GLU A 22 7.67 10.97 13.92
N GLU A 23 6.61 11.77 13.95
CA GLU A 23 6.68 13.24 13.85
C GLU A 23 7.48 13.87 14.99
N ARG A 24 7.27 13.38 16.24
CA ARG A 24 7.92 13.92 17.44
C ARG A 24 9.38 13.48 17.64
N ARG A 25 9.84 12.46 16.90
CA ARG A 25 11.22 11.92 17.04
C ARG A 25 12.27 12.78 16.34
N VAL A 26 11.88 13.60 15.37
CA VAL A 26 12.82 14.35 14.52
C VAL A 26 12.63 15.84 14.71
N LEU A 27 13.67 16.52 15.19
CA LEU A 27 13.67 17.97 15.39
C LEU A 27 13.32 18.71 14.10
N GLY A 28 12.41 19.69 14.18
CA GLY A 28 11.99 20.51 13.05
C GLY A 28 10.91 19.90 12.14
N VAL A 29 10.56 18.61 12.31
CA VAL A 29 9.50 17.99 11.51
C VAL A 29 8.13 18.60 11.79
N GLU A 30 7.81 18.94 13.04
CA GLU A 30 6.52 19.58 13.37
C GLU A 30 6.33 20.92 12.65
N GLU A 31 7.36 21.78 12.64
CA GLU A 31 7.32 23.07 11.92
C GLU A 31 7.22 22.85 10.40
N TRP A 32 7.96 21.86 9.89
CA TRP A 32 7.90 21.50 8.49
C TRP A 32 6.52 20.98 8.08
N MET A 33 5.88 20.14 8.91
CA MET A 33 4.53 19.61 8.69
C MET A 33 3.49 20.73 8.67
N LYS A 34 3.57 21.70 9.58
CA LYS A 34 2.68 22.88 9.57
C LYS A 34 2.80 23.67 8.27
N LYS A 35 4.03 23.95 7.83
CA LYS A 35 4.26 24.63 6.55
C LYS A 35 3.80 23.79 5.36
N PHE A 36 3.98 22.47 5.43
CA PHE A 36 3.55 21.53 4.38
C PHE A 36 2.02 21.53 4.25
N GLU A 37 1.28 21.41 5.35
CA GLU A 37 -0.18 21.47 5.36
C GLU A 37 -0.71 22.77 4.73
N THR A 38 -0.06 23.92 4.98
CA THR A 38 -0.40 25.18 4.29
C THR A 38 -0.14 25.12 2.78
N ARG A 39 0.96 24.51 2.33
CA ARG A 39 1.30 24.42 0.89
C ARG A 39 0.39 23.46 0.11
N VAL A 40 -0.26 22.53 0.79
CA VAL A 40 -1.15 21.53 0.17
C VAL A 40 -2.62 21.75 0.48
N GLU A 41 -2.97 22.89 1.08
CA GLU A 41 -4.35 23.23 1.43
C GLU A 41 -5.28 23.11 0.20
N GLY A 42 -6.45 22.52 0.40
CA GLY A 42 -7.45 22.29 -0.67
C GLY A 42 -7.20 21.06 -1.55
N ARG A 43 -6.04 20.40 -1.45
CA ARG A 43 -5.74 19.16 -2.21
C ARG A 43 -5.20 18.02 -1.36
N GLY A 44 -4.48 18.31 -0.30
CA GLY A 44 -3.87 17.34 0.60
C GLY A 44 -4.51 17.36 1.98
N MET A 45 -4.68 16.19 2.57
CA MET A 45 -5.10 16.05 3.97
C MET A 45 -4.09 15.19 4.72
N VAL A 46 -3.54 15.71 5.81
CA VAL A 46 -2.68 14.96 6.73
C VAL A 46 -3.53 14.47 7.90
N ILE A 47 -3.51 13.17 8.16
CA ILE A 47 -4.19 12.57 9.31
C ILE A 47 -3.12 12.01 10.25
N ARG A 48 -3.17 12.44 11.52
CA ARG A 48 -2.29 11.93 12.56
C ARG A 48 -2.93 10.72 13.24
N GLY A 49 -2.18 9.63 13.38
CA GLY A 49 -2.65 8.40 14.04
C GLY A 49 -3.15 7.34 13.06
N TRP A 50 -4.46 7.04 13.09
CA TRP A 50 -5.05 5.89 12.40
C TRP A 50 -6.28 6.29 11.57
N VAL A 51 -6.48 5.56 10.47
CA VAL A 51 -7.67 5.68 9.61
C VAL A 51 -8.28 4.31 9.33
N PRO A 52 -9.59 4.22 9.05
CA PRO A 52 -10.21 2.98 8.60
C PRO A 52 -9.78 2.66 7.16
N GLN A 53 -8.58 2.11 6.99
CA GLN A 53 -7.92 1.90 5.70
C GLN A 53 -8.82 1.15 4.71
N THR A 54 -9.51 0.09 5.14
CA THR A 54 -10.43 -0.66 4.28
C THR A 54 -11.56 0.22 3.73
N LEU A 55 -12.13 1.11 4.55
CA LEU A 55 -13.16 2.06 4.10
C LEU A 55 -12.58 3.11 3.15
N MET A 56 -11.37 3.58 3.44
CA MET A 56 -10.68 4.53 2.58
C MET A 56 -10.41 3.94 1.19
N LEU A 57 -9.83 2.75 1.12
CA LEU A 57 -9.53 2.06 -0.15
C LEU A 57 -10.81 1.72 -0.93
N GLY A 58 -11.91 1.44 -0.25
CA GLY A 58 -13.22 1.20 -0.89
C GLY A 58 -13.89 2.46 -1.46
N HIS A 59 -13.38 3.66 -1.18
CA HIS A 59 -14.01 4.90 -1.61
C HIS A 59 -13.72 5.22 -3.08
N VAL A 60 -14.75 5.66 -3.83
CA VAL A 60 -14.67 5.85 -5.29
C VAL A 60 -13.63 6.89 -5.75
N ALA A 61 -13.28 7.83 -4.85
CA ALA A 61 -12.29 8.86 -5.12
C ALA A 61 -10.84 8.38 -4.93
N VAL A 62 -10.62 7.21 -4.34
CA VAL A 62 -9.27 6.65 -4.16
C VAL A 62 -8.87 5.92 -5.43
N GLY A 63 -7.94 6.52 -6.16
CA GLY A 63 -7.44 5.93 -7.40
C GLY A 63 -6.11 5.18 -7.25
N GLY A 64 -5.37 5.37 -6.16
CA GLY A 64 -4.06 4.75 -5.94
C GLY A 64 -3.65 4.74 -4.47
N PHE A 65 -2.74 3.83 -4.12
CA PHE A 65 -2.32 3.61 -2.73
C PHE A 65 -0.80 3.50 -2.63
N VAL A 66 -0.17 4.41 -1.89
CA VAL A 66 1.24 4.27 -1.50
C VAL A 66 1.32 3.33 -0.31
N THR A 67 1.99 2.19 -0.46
CA THR A 67 1.98 1.12 0.54
C THR A 67 3.35 0.54 0.80
N HIS A 68 3.60 0.18 2.05
CA HIS A 68 4.77 -0.58 2.44
C HIS A 68 4.70 -2.06 2.06
N CYS A 69 3.66 -2.49 1.33
CA CYS A 69 3.50 -3.87 0.84
C CYS A 69 3.37 -4.93 1.95
N GLY A 70 2.90 -4.55 3.13
CA GLY A 70 2.45 -5.53 4.13
C GLY A 70 1.27 -6.33 3.58
N TRP A 71 1.27 -7.66 3.78
CA TRP A 71 0.35 -8.56 3.09
C TRP A 71 -1.13 -8.22 3.27
N ASN A 72 -1.54 -7.80 4.47
CA ASN A 72 -2.91 -7.37 4.73
C ASN A 72 -3.29 -6.14 3.89
N SER A 73 -2.43 -5.12 3.85
CA SER A 73 -2.68 -3.90 3.08
C SER A 73 -2.67 -4.18 1.57
N THR A 74 -1.84 -5.10 1.11
CA THR A 74 -1.84 -5.58 -0.28
C THR A 74 -3.17 -6.25 -0.64
N LEU A 75 -3.68 -7.15 0.22
CA LEU A 75 -4.96 -7.81 -0.01
C LEU A 75 -6.14 -6.83 0.01
N GLU A 76 -6.15 -5.86 0.93
CA GLU A 76 -7.18 -4.80 0.97
C GLU A 76 -7.19 -3.98 -0.32
N ALA A 77 -6.01 -3.60 -0.85
CA ALA A 77 -5.90 -2.87 -2.11
C ALA A 77 -6.40 -3.69 -3.31
N ILE A 78 -6.03 -4.98 -3.38
CA ILE A 78 -6.51 -5.91 -4.41
C ILE A 78 -8.04 -6.05 -4.34
N ALA A 79 -8.59 -6.29 -3.14
CA ALA A 79 -10.04 -6.42 -2.93
C ALA A 79 -10.79 -5.10 -3.23
N ALA A 80 -10.14 -3.95 -3.08
CA ALA A 80 -10.70 -2.66 -3.46
C ALA A 80 -10.57 -2.36 -4.96
N GLY A 81 -9.64 -3.01 -5.67
CA GLY A 81 -9.30 -2.73 -7.07
C GLY A 81 -8.44 -1.47 -7.24
N VAL A 82 -7.58 -1.20 -6.27
CA VAL A 82 -6.73 0.01 -6.21
C VAL A 82 -5.30 -0.34 -6.61
N VAL A 83 -4.71 0.46 -7.50
CA VAL A 83 -3.31 0.30 -7.92
C VAL A 83 -2.34 0.81 -6.85
N MET A 84 -1.14 0.24 -6.81
CA MET A 84 -0.20 0.45 -5.70
C MET A 84 1.12 1.10 -6.12
N ALA A 85 1.53 2.18 -5.45
CA ALA A 85 2.92 2.61 -5.42
C ALA A 85 3.60 1.86 -4.27
N THR A 86 4.56 1.00 -4.60
CA THR A 86 5.17 0.11 -3.62
C THR A 86 6.40 0.77 -3.00
N TRP A 87 6.44 0.79 -1.66
CA TRP A 87 7.51 1.37 -0.86
C TRP A 87 7.84 0.42 0.31
N PRO A 88 8.31 -0.80 0.04
CA PRO A 88 8.62 -1.77 1.08
C PRO A 88 9.68 -1.24 2.04
N HIS A 89 9.50 -1.54 3.33
CA HIS A 89 10.43 -1.15 4.38
C HIS A 89 11.25 -2.35 4.88
N LEU A 90 10.63 -3.52 5.06
CA LEU A 90 11.22 -4.65 5.79
C LEU A 90 10.73 -6.02 5.28
N TYR A 91 11.61 -7.03 5.38
CA TYR A 91 11.27 -8.46 5.28
C TYR A 91 10.51 -8.87 4.01
N ASP A 92 9.33 -9.46 4.20
CA ASP A 92 8.47 -10.04 3.17
C ASP A 92 7.85 -9.00 2.25
N GLN A 93 7.89 -7.73 2.65
CA GLN A 93 7.35 -6.61 1.87
C GLN A 93 8.02 -6.48 0.50
N PHE A 94 9.32 -6.77 0.39
CA PHE A 94 10.04 -6.78 -0.88
C PHE A 94 9.54 -7.89 -1.82
N PHE A 95 9.19 -9.07 -1.28
CA PHE A 95 8.59 -10.14 -2.09
C PHE A 95 7.14 -9.80 -2.49
N ASN A 96 6.38 -9.18 -1.58
CA ASN A 96 5.03 -8.71 -1.87
C ASN A 96 5.05 -7.62 -2.96
N GLU A 97 6.04 -6.74 -2.95
CA GLU A 97 6.28 -5.77 -4.04
C GLU A 97 6.48 -6.49 -5.38
N GLN A 98 7.37 -7.49 -5.46
CA GLN A 98 7.58 -8.24 -6.70
C GLN A 98 6.29 -8.90 -7.19
N LEU A 99 5.49 -9.46 -6.30
CA LEU A 99 4.16 -9.98 -6.66
C LEU A 99 3.27 -8.87 -7.25
N VAL A 100 3.21 -7.70 -6.62
CA VAL A 100 2.37 -6.57 -7.07
C VAL A 100 2.84 -5.99 -8.41
N VAL A 101 4.14 -5.78 -8.57
CA VAL A 101 4.75 -5.07 -9.71
C VAL A 101 5.03 -6.03 -10.87
N ASP A 102 5.64 -7.19 -10.60
CA ASP A 102 6.15 -8.07 -11.65
C ASP A 102 5.14 -9.13 -12.10
N VAL A 103 4.29 -9.60 -11.19
CA VAL A 103 3.35 -10.70 -11.49
C VAL A 103 1.94 -10.19 -11.74
N LEU A 104 1.39 -9.42 -10.78
CA LEU A 104 0.01 -8.92 -10.88
C LEU A 104 -0.10 -7.74 -11.84
N LYS A 105 1.00 -7.00 -12.06
CA LYS A 105 1.08 -5.81 -12.90
C LYS A 105 0.08 -4.73 -12.49
N ILE A 106 -0.08 -4.49 -11.19
CA ILE A 106 -0.98 -3.46 -10.62
C ILE A 106 -0.25 -2.41 -9.79
N GLY A 107 1.08 -2.38 -9.87
CA GLY A 107 1.86 -1.39 -9.15
C GLY A 107 3.05 -0.83 -9.89
N VAL A 108 3.67 0.15 -9.25
CA VAL A 108 4.90 0.81 -9.66
C VAL A 108 5.81 0.88 -8.43
N ALA A 109 7.01 0.33 -8.54
CA ALA A 109 8.00 0.38 -7.48
C ALA A 109 8.63 1.76 -7.37
N VAL A 110 8.79 2.21 -6.12
CA VAL A 110 9.68 3.29 -5.78
C VAL A 110 11.11 2.75 -5.85
N ASP A 111 11.99 3.47 -6.56
CA ASP A 111 13.40 3.08 -6.62
C ASP A 111 14.06 3.27 -5.25
N ILE A 112 14.40 2.14 -4.64
CA ILE A 112 15.01 2.06 -3.30
C ILE A 112 16.51 1.88 -3.49
N GLU A 113 17.28 2.92 -3.17
CA GLU A 113 18.74 2.91 -3.37
C GLU A 113 19.45 1.90 -2.44
N GLU A 114 18.94 1.70 -1.23
CA GLU A 114 19.53 0.82 -0.20
C GLU A 114 18.43 -0.02 0.50
N PRO A 115 18.10 -1.22 0.00
CA PRO A 115 17.12 -2.10 0.65
C PRO A 115 17.66 -2.67 1.96
N LYS A 116 16.93 -2.47 3.05
CA LYS A 116 17.31 -2.93 4.40
C LYS A 116 16.75 -4.32 4.68
N LEU A 117 17.49 -5.35 4.26
CA LEU A 117 17.10 -6.75 4.43
C LEU A 117 17.62 -7.39 5.75
N HIS A 118 18.63 -6.79 6.42
CA HIS A 118 19.41 -7.52 7.43
C HIS A 118 19.71 -6.81 8.78
N ASP A 119 19.46 -5.49 8.95
CA ASP A 119 19.81 -4.78 10.20
C ASP A 119 18.59 -4.52 11.10
N ILE A 120 18.16 -5.57 11.79
CA ILE A 120 16.99 -5.58 12.71
C ILE A 120 17.32 -4.96 14.09
N TRP A 121 18.61 -4.86 14.42
CA TRP A 121 19.08 -4.52 15.78
C TRP A 121 19.54 -3.07 15.94
N ASN A 122 19.52 -2.28 14.86
CA ASN A 122 19.96 -0.90 14.88
C ASN A 122 18.82 0.04 14.47
N ASP A 123 17.99 0.37 15.46
CA ASP A 123 16.78 1.21 15.35
C ASP A 123 17.07 2.65 14.87
N ASN A 124 18.34 3.04 14.81
CA ASN A 124 18.77 4.40 14.48
C ASN A 124 18.70 4.73 12.98
N GLU A 125 18.44 3.75 12.12
CA GLU A 125 18.46 3.96 10.67
C GLU A 125 17.32 3.21 9.96
N MET A 126 16.09 3.30 10.47
CA MET A 126 14.95 2.53 9.94
C MET A 126 14.43 2.95 8.55
N ALA A 127 14.83 4.11 8.02
CA ALA A 127 14.23 4.65 6.80
C ALA A 127 14.98 4.21 5.54
N VAL A 128 14.26 3.58 4.63
CA VAL A 128 14.70 3.38 3.25
C VAL A 128 14.84 4.75 2.57
N LYS A 129 15.96 4.99 1.88
CA LYS A 129 16.22 6.27 1.23
C LYS A 129 15.56 6.32 -0.15
N VAL A 130 14.72 7.32 -0.34
CA VAL A 130 14.02 7.62 -1.59
C VAL A 130 14.01 9.13 -1.75
N LYS A 131 14.35 9.61 -2.95
CA LYS A 131 14.32 11.04 -3.28
C LYS A 131 12.91 11.47 -3.67
N ARG A 132 12.50 12.69 -3.32
CA ARG A 132 11.18 13.24 -3.68
C ARG A 132 10.85 13.18 -5.18
N GLU A 133 11.85 13.31 -6.05
CA GLU A 133 11.65 13.27 -7.51
C GLU A 133 11.21 11.86 -7.96
N GLU A 134 11.70 10.81 -7.29
CA GLU A 134 11.25 9.44 -7.55
C GLU A 134 9.81 9.23 -7.09
N VAL A 135 9.43 9.80 -5.94
CA VAL A 135 8.04 9.76 -5.45
C VAL A 135 7.09 10.41 -6.45
N GLU A 136 7.41 11.60 -6.93
CA GLU A 136 6.60 12.31 -7.94
C GLU A 136 6.45 11.47 -9.22
N LYS A 137 7.56 10.96 -9.75
CA LYS A 137 7.59 10.12 -10.95
C LYS A 137 6.77 8.83 -10.80
N VAL A 138 6.86 8.16 -9.66
CA VAL A 138 6.08 6.94 -9.38
C VAL A 138 4.59 7.25 -9.34
N LEU A 139 4.20 8.34 -8.66
CA LEU A 139 2.81 8.78 -8.62
C LEU A 139 2.29 9.14 -10.01
N GLU A 140 3.10 9.80 -10.84
CA GLU A 140 2.73 10.10 -12.22
C GLU A 140 2.60 8.85 -13.06
N ARG A 141 3.49 7.87 -12.96
CA ARG A 141 3.37 6.60 -13.70
C ARG A 141 2.17 5.77 -13.25
N LEU A 142 1.84 5.81 -11.96
CA LEU A 142 0.73 5.04 -11.39
C LEU A 142 -0.63 5.66 -11.74
N MET A 143 -0.73 6.98 -11.59
CA MET A 143 -1.99 7.73 -11.60
C MET A 143 -2.14 8.67 -12.81
N GLY A 144 -1.10 8.78 -13.64
CA GLY A 144 -1.10 9.51 -14.90
C GLY A 144 -2.13 8.97 -15.88
N GLY A 145 -2.43 9.82 -16.85
CA GLY A 145 -3.07 9.37 -18.08
C GLY A 145 -2.10 8.58 -18.94
N GLY A 146 -2.63 7.76 -19.84
CA GLY A 146 -1.83 6.96 -20.75
C GLY A 146 -2.07 5.46 -20.58
N GLU A 147 -1.71 4.72 -21.62
CA GLU A 147 -1.99 3.29 -21.79
C GLU A 147 -1.47 2.47 -20.60
N GLU A 148 -0.23 2.70 -20.17
CA GLU A 148 0.40 1.97 -19.06
C GLU A 148 -0.36 2.13 -17.72
N GLY A 149 -0.96 3.30 -17.48
CA GLY A 149 -1.75 3.57 -16.27
C GLY A 149 -3.16 2.98 -16.37
N ASP A 150 -3.78 3.08 -17.54
CA ASP A 150 -5.11 2.53 -17.82
C ASP A 150 -5.11 0.99 -17.74
N GLU A 151 -4.10 0.34 -18.32
CA GLU A 151 -3.92 -1.12 -18.25
C GLU A 151 -3.81 -1.61 -16.80
N ARG A 152 -3.02 -0.93 -15.96
CA ARG A 152 -2.90 -1.28 -14.53
C ARG A 152 -4.22 -1.15 -13.79
N ARG A 153 -4.96 -0.08 -14.04
CA ARG A 153 -6.26 0.16 -13.40
C ARG A 153 -7.28 -0.88 -13.83
N GLU A 154 -7.32 -1.24 -15.11
CA GLU A 154 -8.20 -2.29 -15.59
C GLU A 154 -7.82 -3.65 -14.98
N ARG A 155 -6.53 -3.96 -14.93
CA ARG A 155 -6.03 -5.16 -14.27
C ARG A 155 -6.39 -5.22 -12.79
N ALA A 156 -6.33 -4.10 -12.08
CA ALA A 156 -6.75 -4.02 -10.68
C ALA A 156 -8.25 -4.31 -10.50
N LYS A 157 -9.12 -3.82 -11.40
CA LYS A 157 -10.55 -4.16 -11.38
C LYS A 157 -10.81 -5.64 -11.66
N GLU A 158 -10.09 -6.24 -12.61
CA GLU A 158 -10.21 -7.68 -12.88
C GLU A 158 -9.82 -8.52 -11.65
N LEU A 159 -8.74 -8.13 -10.97
CA LEU A 159 -8.26 -8.84 -9.78
C LEU A 159 -9.21 -8.66 -8.60
N LYS A 160 -9.81 -7.49 -8.43
CA LYS A 160 -10.90 -7.26 -7.47
C LYS A 160 -12.05 -8.24 -7.69
N GLU A 161 -12.50 -8.39 -8.93
CA GLU A 161 -13.61 -9.29 -9.25
C GLU A 161 -13.25 -10.75 -8.98
N LYS A 162 -12.03 -11.17 -9.36
CA LYS A 162 -11.53 -12.52 -9.05
C LYS A 162 -11.42 -12.76 -7.54
N ALA A 163 -10.94 -11.77 -6.77
CA ALA A 163 -10.84 -11.87 -5.31
C ALA A 163 -12.24 -12.01 -4.67
N ARG A 164 -13.22 -11.25 -5.15
CA ARG A 164 -14.63 -11.36 -4.75
C ARG A 164 -15.16 -12.77 -5.04
N MET A 165 -15.08 -13.23 -6.29
CA MET A 165 -15.57 -14.54 -6.73
C MET A 165 -14.91 -15.71 -5.97
N ALA A 166 -13.63 -15.60 -5.61
CA ALA A 166 -12.94 -16.65 -4.85
C ALA A 166 -13.52 -16.83 -3.44
N MET A 167 -14.02 -15.76 -2.83
CA MET A 167 -14.54 -15.72 -1.46
C MET A 167 -16.05 -15.96 -1.35
N GLU A 168 -16.81 -15.80 -2.44
CA GLU A 168 -18.24 -16.07 -2.49
C GLU A 168 -18.57 -17.56 -2.28
N GLU A 169 -19.81 -17.84 -1.91
CA GLU A 169 -20.29 -19.23 -1.77
C GLU A 169 -20.06 -20.02 -3.06
N GLY A 170 -19.40 -21.17 -2.93
CA GLY A 170 -18.98 -21.99 -4.08
C GLY A 170 -17.68 -21.54 -4.76
N GLY A 171 -17.10 -20.41 -4.36
CA GLY A 171 -15.79 -19.92 -4.79
C GLY A 171 -14.62 -20.81 -4.34
N SER A 172 -13.44 -20.59 -4.93
CA SER A 172 -12.26 -21.44 -4.68
C SER A 172 -11.75 -21.35 -3.24
N SER A 173 -11.58 -20.14 -2.70
CA SER A 173 -11.15 -19.93 -1.32
C SER A 173 -12.23 -20.34 -0.32
N TRP A 174 -13.51 -20.09 -0.65
CA TRP A 174 -14.63 -20.57 0.16
C TRP A 174 -14.63 -22.09 0.28
N LYS A 175 -14.48 -22.82 -0.83
CA LYS A 175 -14.37 -24.29 -0.84
C LYS A 175 -13.13 -24.76 -0.07
N GLY A 176 -11.98 -24.15 -0.31
CA GLY A 176 -10.74 -24.51 0.41
C GLY A 176 -10.87 -24.36 1.92
N LEU A 177 -11.59 -23.34 2.40
CA LEU A 177 -11.88 -23.18 3.82
C LEU A 177 -12.84 -24.27 4.34
N GLN A 178 -13.89 -24.60 3.59
CA GLN A 178 -14.80 -25.70 3.94
C GLN A 178 -14.05 -27.04 4.04
N ASP A 179 -13.17 -27.32 3.08
CA ASP A 179 -12.35 -28.54 3.06
C ASP A 179 -11.44 -28.62 4.29
N ALA A 180 -10.78 -27.51 4.65
CA ALA A 180 -9.94 -27.43 5.85
C ALA A 180 -10.76 -27.66 7.14
N ILE A 181 -11.96 -27.08 7.25
CA ILE A 181 -12.86 -27.27 8.38
C ILE A 181 -13.29 -28.74 8.47
N ASN A 182 -13.74 -29.33 7.37
CA ASN A 182 -14.19 -30.72 7.31
C ASN A 182 -13.06 -31.69 7.69
N TYR A 183 -11.85 -31.46 7.17
CA TYR A 183 -10.68 -32.24 7.53
C TYR A 183 -10.39 -32.21 9.05
N ALA A 184 -10.48 -31.03 9.68
CA ALA A 184 -10.27 -30.88 11.11
C ALA A 184 -11.35 -31.61 11.94
N LEU A 185 -12.60 -31.55 11.51
CA LEU A 185 -13.73 -32.24 12.16
C LEU A 185 -13.59 -33.77 12.06
N GLU A 186 -13.21 -34.30 10.90
CA GLU A 186 -12.99 -35.73 10.70
C GLU A 186 -11.80 -36.25 11.50
N SER A 187 -10.71 -35.49 11.53
CA SER A 187 -9.50 -35.84 12.29
C SER A 187 -9.78 -35.91 13.79
N ARG A 188 -10.62 -35.01 14.32
CA ARG A 188 -11.04 -35.04 15.73
C ARG A 188 -11.84 -36.31 16.06
N LYS A 189 -12.74 -36.74 15.18
CA LYS A 189 -13.53 -37.97 15.38
C LYS A 189 -12.66 -39.23 15.40
N LYS A 190 -11.52 -39.24 14.69
CA LYS A 190 -10.56 -40.35 14.68
C LYS A 190 -9.67 -40.43 15.93
N MET A 191 -9.62 -39.35 16.72
CA MET A 191 -8.82 -39.27 17.95
C MET A 191 -9.63 -39.52 19.24
N GLN A 192 -10.95 -39.75 19.12
CA GLN A 192 -11.86 -40.11 20.21
C GLN A 192 -12.23 -41.59 20.09
#